data_AF-A0A258ZNE7-F1
#
_entry.id   AF-A0A258ZNE7-F1
#
_cell.length_a   1.000
_cell.length_b   1.000
_cell.length_c   1.000
_cell.angle_alpha   90.00
_cell.angle_beta   90.00
_cell.angle_gamma   90.00
#
_symmetry.space_group_name_H-M   'P 1'
#
loop_
_entity.id
_entity.type
_entity.pdbx_description
1 polymer ?
#
loop_
_entity_poly.entity_id
_entity_poly.type
_entity_poly.pdbx_seq_one_letter_code
_entity_poly.pdbx_strand_id
1 'polypeptide(L)' 'MPHDRIRLASLLEKVVSAEEAASHIKDGMMVGMSGFTRAGEAKAVPLALAERAKREPFKITLVTGASLGNDLDKQLA' A
#
# COMPACT_ATOMS: atom_id res chain seq x y z
N MET A 1 13.28 3.20 16.97
CA MET A 1 14.00 2.33 16.00
C MET A 1 13.07 1.19 15.56
N PRO A 2 13.27 0.54 14.39
CA PRO A 2 12.41 -0.57 13.93
C PRO A 2 12.20 -1.67 14.98
N HIS A 3 13.21 -1.90 15.84
CA HIS A 3 13.20 -2.84 16.95
C HIS A 3 12.12 -2.56 18.02
N ASP A 4 11.68 -1.31 18.20
CA ASP A 4 10.63 -0.96 19.17
C ASP A 4 9.22 -1.31 18.66
N ARG A 5 9.08 -1.53 17.35
CA ARG A 5 7.79 -1.81 16.67
C ARG A 5 7.71 -3.25 16.17
N ILE A 6 8.81 -3.79 15.66
CA ILE A 6 8.91 -5.15 15.13
C ILE A 6 9.56 -6.04 16.19
N ARG A 7 8.72 -6.68 17.00
CA ARG A 7 9.16 -7.47 18.17
C ARG A 7 9.68 -8.88 17.83
N LEU A 8 9.40 -9.36 16.62
CA LEU A 8 9.89 -10.65 16.13
C LEU A 8 11.07 -10.41 15.18
N ALA A 9 12.27 -10.81 15.61
CA ALA A 9 13.53 -10.48 14.92
C ALA A 9 13.57 -10.95 13.46
N SER A 10 13.03 -12.13 13.14
CA SER A 10 13.01 -12.67 11.78
C SER A 10 12.18 -11.85 10.78
N LEU A 11 11.30 -10.96 11.26
CA LEU A 11 10.54 -10.07 10.37
C LEU A 11 11.36 -8.86 9.91
N LEU A 12 12.50 -8.57 10.55
CA LEU A 12 13.38 -7.48 10.11
C LEU A 12 13.96 -7.74 8.71
N GLU A 13 14.15 -9.02 8.36
CA GLU A 13 14.60 -9.44 7.03
C GLU A 13 13.58 -9.14 5.92
N LYS A 14 12.32 -8.86 6.28
CA LYS A 14 11.24 -8.52 5.35
C LYS A 14 11.02 -7.02 5.20
N VAL A 15 11.85 -6.19 5.85
CA VAL A 15 11.77 -4.73 5.73
C VAL A 15 12.36 -4.35 4.38
N VAL A 16 11.50 -3.89 3.49
CA VAL A 16 11.83 -3.45 2.13
C VAL A 16 11.32 -2.04 1.87
N SER A 17 11.72 -1.43 0.76
CA SER A 17 11.21 -0.11 0.37
C SER A 17 9.73 -0.16 -0.05
N ALA A 18 9.07 1.00 -0.12
CA ALA A 18 7.68 1.08 -0.56
C ALA A 18 7.51 0.66 -2.03
N GLU A 19 8.50 0.97 -2.87
CA GLU A 19 8.56 0.63 -4.29
C GLU A 19 8.71 -0.87 -4.48
N GLU A 20 9.59 -1.50 -3.72
CA GLU A 20 9.77 -2.97 -3.74
C GLU A 20 8.50 -3.66 -3.26
N ALA A 21 7.89 -3.20 -2.17
CA ALA A 21 6.62 -3.71 -1.69
C ALA A 21 5.50 -3.57 -2.74
N ALA A 22 5.39 -2.39 -3.39
CA ALA A 22 4.42 -2.15 -4.45
C ALA A 22 4.66 -3.07 -5.65
N SER A 23 5.92 -3.42 -5.95
CA SER A 23 6.31 -4.33 -7.04
C SER A 23 5.62 -5.70 -6.95
N HIS A 24 5.26 -6.16 -5.74
CA HIS A 24 4.57 -7.43 -5.55
C HIS A 24 3.09 -7.40 -5.96
N ILE A 25 2.46 -6.22 -6.00
CA ILE A 25 1.09 -6.05 -6.47
C ILE A 25 1.11 -6.09 -7.99
N LYS A 26 0.35 -6.99 -8.62
CA LYS A 26 0.30 -7.19 -10.07
C LYS A 26 -1.07 -6.85 -10.64
N ASP A 27 -1.11 -6.72 -11.97
CA ASP A 27 -2.36 -6.51 -12.71
C ASP A 27 -3.40 -7.59 -12.41
N GLY A 28 -4.66 -7.18 -12.30
CA GLY A 28 -5.80 -8.05 -12.01
C GLY A 28 -5.93 -8.50 -10.56
N MET A 29 -5.02 -8.12 -9.65
CA MET A 29 -5.11 -8.52 -8.24
C MET A 29 -6.23 -7.81 -7.49
N MET A 30 -6.84 -8.50 -6.54
CA MET A 30 -7.67 -7.91 -5.50
C MET A 30 -6.82 -7.59 -4.28
N VAL A 31 -6.80 -6.33 -3.86
CA VAL A 31 -5.97 -5.81 -2.77
C VAL A 31 -6.87 -5.34 -1.65
N GLY A 32 -6.76 -5.97 -0.48
CA GLY A 32 -7.35 -5.49 0.76
C GLY A 32 -6.42 -4.51 1.45
N MET A 33 -6.91 -3.31 1.79
CA MET A 33 -6.13 -2.30 2.49
C MET A 33 -6.85 -1.79 3.73
N SER A 34 -6.09 -1.53 4.80
CA SER A 34 -6.64 -0.87 5.98
C SER A 34 -7.03 0.56 5.66
N GLY A 35 -8.07 1.06 6.34
CA GLY A 35 -8.55 2.43 6.17
C GLY A 35 -10.02 2.53 6.54
N PHE A 36 -10.33 3.40 7.50
CA PHE A 36 -11.69 3.67 7.94
C PHE A 36 -11.80 5.15 8.31
N THR A 37 -12.52 5.93 7.50
CA THR A 37 -12.80 7.35 7.75
C THR A 37 -11.53 8.17 8.07
N ARG A 38 -10.51 8.09 7.21
CA ARG A 38 -9.19 8.76 7.34
C ARG A 38 -8.23 8.24 8.42
N ALA A 39 -8.63 7.23 9.20
CA ALA A 39 -7.78 6.62 10.22
C ALA A 39 -7.23 5.26 9.76
N GLY A 40 -5.95 5.01 10.04
CA GLY A 40 -5.32 3.68 9.87
C GLY A 40 -5.02 3.26 8.43
N GLU A 41 -5.03 4.19 7.47
CA GLU A 41 -4.73 3.88 6.07
C GLU A 41 -3.23 3.64 5.83
N ALA A 42 -2.92 2.67 4.96
CA ALA A 42 -1.57 2.54 4.42
C ALA A 42 -1.31 3.71 3.46
N LYS A 43 -0.09 4.28 3.51
CA LYS A 43 0.25 5.49 2.75
C LYS A 43 1.38 5.27 1.76
N ALA A 44 2.55 4.85 2.25
CA ALA A 44 3.76 4.77 1.43
C ALA A 44 3.64 3.80 0.23
N VAL A 45 3.13 2.58 0.46
CA VAL A 45 2.99 1.56 -0.61
C VAL A 45 1.94 1.95 -1.65
N PRO A 46 0.74 2.43 -1.28
CA PRO A 46 -0.22 2.92 -2.27
C PRO A 46 0.27 4.10 -3.10
N LEU A 47 1.03 5.04 -2.52
CA LEU A 47 1.63 6.14 -3.26
C LEU A 47 2.65 5.63 -4.28
N ALA A 48 3.53 4.71 -3.88
CA ALA A 48 4.47 4.08 -4.80
C ALA A 48 3.76 3.28 -5.91
N LEU A 49 2.64 2.64 -5.58
CA LEU A 49 1.79 1.93 -6.55
C LEU A 49 1.17 2.89 -7.57
N ALA A 50 0.66 4.05 -7.14
CA ALA A 50 0.12 5.09 -8.01
C ALA A 50 1.20 5.66 -8.94
N GLU A 51 2.41 5.94 -8.43
CA GLU A 51 3.53 6.39 -9.27
C GLU A 51 3.96 5.33 -10.29
N ARG A 52 3.94 4.05 -9.92
CA ARG A 52 4.20 2.96 -10.87
C ARG A 52 3.13 2.89 -11.96
N ALA A 53 1.87 3.07 -11.60
CA ALA A 53 0.74 3.03 -12.54
C ALA A 53 0.83 4.11 -13.65
N LYS A 54 1.54 5.22 -13.38
CA LYS A 54 1.82 6.25 -14.40
C LYS A 54 2.80 5.78 -15.48
N ARG A 55 3.64 4.79 -15.20
CA ARG A 55 4.66 4.26 -16.11
C ARG A 55 4.23 2.95 -16.75
N GLU A 56 3.54 2.12 -15.99
CA GLU A 56 3.07 0.81 -16.41
C GLU A 56 1.56 0.73 -16.18
N PRO A 57 0.75 0.59 -17.24
CA PRO A 57 -0.69 0.47 -17.08
C PRO A 57 -1.04 -0.88 -16.46
N PHE A 58 -1.71 -0.86 -15.30
CA PHE A 58 -2.31 -2.03 -14.66
C PHE A 58 -3.57 -1.59 -13.89
N LYS A 59 -4.41 -2.56 -13.53
CA LYS A 59 -5.63 -2.39 -12.74
C LYS A 59 -5.64 -3.36 -11.58
N ILE A 60 -6.22 -2.92 -10.47
CA ILE A 60 -6.47 -3.76 -9.29
C ILE A 60 -7.90 -3.53 -8.80
N THR A 61 -8.43 -4.49 -8.05
CA THR A 61 -9.64 -4.28 -7.26
C THR A 61 -9.23 -3.92 -5.84
N LEU A 62 -9.43 -2.66 -5.43
CA LEU A 62 -9.11 -2.20 -4.07
C LEU A 62 -10.33 -2.36 -3.15
N VAL A 63 -10.14 -3.05 -2.03
CA VAL A 63 -11.16 -3.25 -0.99
C VAL A 63 -10.67 -2.62 0.31
N THR A 64 -11.46 -1.74 0.90
CA THR A 64 -11.15 -1.02 2.15
C THR A 64 -12.25 -1.20 3.19
N GLY A 65 -11.99 -0.81 4.43
CA GLY A 65 -13.00 -0.87 5.49
C GLY A 65 -14.12 0.16 5.30
N ALA A 66 -13.76 1.40 4.96
CA ALA A 66 -14.68 2.47 4.55
C ALA A 66 -13.96 3.43 3.58
N SER A 67 -14.38 4.68 3.51
CA SER A 67 -13.69 5.71 2.71
C SER A 67 -12.26 5.95 3.18
N LEU A 68 -11.36 6.11 2.21
CA LEU A 68 -10.00 6.53 2.45
C LEU A 68 -9.93 8.06 2.60
N GLY A 69 -8.92 8.53 3.34
CA GLY A 69 -8.57 9.94 3.41
C GLY A 69 -7.41 10.27 2.45
N ASN A 70 -7.02 11.54 2.40
CA ASN A 70 -5.80 12.03 1.73
C ASN A 70 -5.74 12.01 0.20
N ASP A 71 -6.86 12.21 -0.51
CA ASP A 71 -6.91 12.24 -1.99
C ASP A 71 -6.33 10.96 -2.65
N LEU A 72 -6.08 9.89 -1.87
CA LEU A 72 -5.53 8.64 -2.35
C LEU A 72 -6.51 7.95 -3.31
N ASP A 73 -7.82 8.07 -3.02
CA ASP A 73 -8.89 7.66 -3.93
C ASP A 73 -8.80 8.37 -5.29
N LYS A 74 -8.36 9.64 -5.34
CA LYS A 74 -8.16 10.35 -6.61
C LYS A 74 -6.88 9.97 -7.33
N GLN A 75 -5.85 9.56 -6.59
CA GLN A 75 -4.58 9.13 -7.18
C GLN A 75 -4.61 7.68 -7.67
N LEU A 76 -5.54 6.88 -7.16
CA LEU A 76 -5.74 5.47 -7.52
C LEU A 76 -6.94 5.23 -8.46
N ALA A 77 -7.79 6.23 -8.70
CA ALA A 77 -8.87 6.21 -9.69
C ALA A 77 -8.37 6.57 -11.09
#